data_AF-A0A8T3ZXF3-F1
#
_entry.id   AF-A0A8T3ZXF3-F1
#
_cell.length_a   1.000
_cell.length_b   1.000
_cell.length_c   1.000
_cell.angle_alpha   90.00
_cell.angle_beta   90.00
_cell.angle_gamma   90.00
#
_symmetry.space_group_name_H-M   'P 1'
#
loop_
_entity.id
_entity.type
_entity.pdbx_description
1 polymer ?
#
loop_
_entity_poly.entity_id
_entity_poly.type
_entity_poly.pdbx_seq_one_letter_code
_entity_poly.pdbx_strand_id
1 'polypeptide(L)'
;TQELPVPFMKRIGFNIQRLKTRPPLGGTAEGEVSAEEALRTALRLGDSVLIIGEVRSVEAKTLFEAMSIGAVGNVVMGTIHGESAYSIWDRIVNDLGVPTTSFKATDFAIVGTQIRFKGTLKRARRIIEITEVLKHWNDDPEEEGGFLEWMRFDAAKDNLDLFQDNLKKSEWIQKIQRNRGLKFEEMWNEMISRGETKNYLVELKNKYSVPRLLEADYSVRAHNKYALMEEKQREEHGSVNHKELLKEWRKWVEESLVRELVAEKPSKGK
;
A
#
# COMPACT_ATOMS: atom_id res chain seq x y z
N THR A 1 -13.16 12.93 -2.03
CA THR A 1 -12.12 12.08 -1.40
C THR A 1 -11.18 12.96 -0.60
N GLN A 2 -10.80 12.58 0.63
CA GLN A 2 -9.76 13.32 1.36
C GLN A 2 -8.44 13.14 0.63
N GLU A 3 -7.73 14.23 0.41
CA GLU A 3 -6.47 14.20 -0.31
C GLU A 3 -5.30 14.05 0.65
N LEU A 4 -4.18 13.55 0.14
CA LEU A 4 -2.95 13.47 0.90
C LEU A 4 -2.55 14.87 1.41
N PRO A 5 -2.12 15.01 2.68
CA PRO A 5 -1.77 16.29 3.26
C PRO A 5 -0.40 16.76 2.75
N VAL A 6 -0.35 17.24 1.50
CA VAL A 6 0.88 17.65 0.80
C VAL A 6 1.80 18.57 1.62
N PRO A 7 1.31 19.63 2.30
CA PRO A 7 2.17 20.47 3.12
C PRO A 7 2.86 19.69 4.25
N PHE A 8 2.15 18.77 4.91
CA PHE A 8 2.73 17.96 5.97
C PHE A 8 3.73 16.94 5.42
N MET A 9 3.40 16.28 4.30
CA MET A 9 4.30 15.32 3.65
C MET A 9 5.61 15.99 3.20
N LYS A 10 5.55 17.21 2.64
CA LYS A 10 6.76 17.99 2.31
C LYS A 10 7.61 18.29 3.54
N ARG A 11 6.99 18.65 4.69
CA ARG A 11 7.72 18.92 5.95
C ARG A 11 8.49 17.70 6.46
N ILE A 12 7.99 16.49 6.24
CA ILE A 12 8.66 15.24 6.66
C ILE A 12 9.57 14.66 5.56
N GLY A 13 9.84 15.43 4.49
CA GLY A 13 10.86 15.12 3.50
C GLY A 13 10.37 14.47 2.19
N PHE A 14 9.07 14.31 1.97
CA PHE A 14 8.56 13.78 0.70
C PHE A 14 8.60 14.83 -0.41
N ASN A 15 9.15 14.45 -1.58
CA ASN A 15 8.96 15.19 -2.82
C ASN A 15 7.61 14.80 -3.44
N ILE A 16 6.57 15.59 -3.17
CA ILE A 16 5.20 15.31 -3.60
C ILE A 16 4.55 16.56 -4.21
N GLN A 17 3.84 16.37 -5.32
CA GLN A 17 3.09 17.42 -5.99
C GLN A 17 1.61 17.03 -6.10
N ARG A 18 0.72 17.98 -5.82
CA ARG A 18 -0.72 17.81 -6.02
C ARG A 18 -1.05 18.14 -7.47
N LEU A 19 -1.84 17.28 -8.12
CA LEU A 19 -2.50 17.54 -9.39
C LEU A 19 -4.01 17.52 -9.14
N LYS A 20 -4.70 18.61 -9.49
CA LYS A 20 -6.17 18.69 -9.40
C LYS A 20 -6.76 18.58 -10.79
N THR A 21 -7.68 17.65 -10.94
CA THR A 21 -8.49 17.52 -12.15
C THR A 21 -9.76 18.33 -12.01
N ARG A 22 -10.24 18.85 -13.15
CA ARG A 22 -11.51 19.58 -13.21
C ARG A 22 -12.68 18.68 -12.77
N PRO A 23 -13.59 19.15 -11.88
CA PRO A 23 -14.82 18.42 -11.58
C PRO A 23 -15.71 18.29 -12.83
N PRO A 24 -16.44 17.17 -13.02
CA PRO A 24 -17.39 17.02 -14.13
C PRO A 24 -18.52 18.05 -14.10
N LEU A 25 -18.84 18.59 -12.92
CA LEU A 25 -19.90 19.57 -12.66
C LEU A 25 -19.32 20.70 -11.80
N GLY A 26 -18.99 21.84 -12.41
CA GLY A 26 -18.41 23.00 -11.73
C GLY A 26 -17.83 24.04 -12.70
N GLY A 27 -17.97 25.32 -12.36
CA GLY A 27 -17.39 26.43 -13.13
C GLY A 27 -15.86 26.37 -13.16
N THR A 28 -15.27 26.86 -14.25
CA THR A 28 -13.82 26.91 -14.47
C THR A 28 -13.12 27.72 -13.39
N ALA A 29 -12.35 27.08 -12.51
CA ALA A 29 -11.33 27.74 -11.72
C ALA A 29 -10.00 27.73 -12.51
N GLU A 30 -9.22 28.81 -12.42
CA GLU A 30 -7.88 28.86 -13.02
C GLU A 30 -6.99 27.76 -12.43
N GLY A 31 -6.36 26.96 -13.31
CA GLY A 31 -5.43 25.89 -12.94
C GLY A 31 -6.01 24.47 -12.88
N GLU A 32 -7.28 24.27 -13.26
CA GLU A 32 -7.86 22.93 -13.41
C GLU A 32 -7.58 22.35 -14.82
N VAL A 33 -6.95 21.18 -14.87
CA VAL A 33 -6.66 20.45 -16.10
C VAL A 33 -7.61 19.25 -16.27
N SER A 34 -7.76 18.76 -17.50
CA SER A 34 -8.46 17.49 -17.72
C SER A 34 -7.74 16.33 -17.02
N ALA A 35 -8.46 15.25 -16.66
CA ALA A 35 -7.83 14.08 -16.04
C ALA A 35 -6.78 13.42 -16.95
N GLU A 36 -7.03 13.40 -18.26
CA GLU A 36 -6.09 12.93 -19.27
C GLU A 36 -4.81 13.78 -19.31
N GLU A 37 -4.94 15.10 -19.26
CA GLU A 37 -3.81 16.04 -19.25
C GLU A 37 -3.03 16.00 -17.93
N ALA A 38 -3.72 15.87 -16.79
CA ALA A 38 -3.08 15.66 -15.49
C ALA A 38 -2.26 14.37 -15.49
N LEU A 39 -2.83 13.29 -16.01
CA LEU A 39 -2.14 12.02 -16.16
C LEU A 39 -0.92 12.17 -17.07
N ARG A 40 -1.07 12.69 -18.29
CA ARG A 40 0.05 12.92 -19.23
C ARG A 40 1.16 13.78 -18.63
N THR A 41 0.79 14.82 -17.88
CA THR A 41 1.75 15.64 -17.13
C THR A 41 2.48 14.80 -16.08
N ALA A 42 1.75 13.99 -15.30
CA ALA A 42 2.35 13.11 -14.30
C ALA A 42 3.33 12.10 -14.92
N LEU A 43 3.02 11.53 -16.09
CA LEU A 43 3.92 10.61 -16.80
C LEU A 43 5.24 11.27 -17.23
N ARG A 44 5.23 12.59 -17.46
CA ARG A 44 6.45 13.35 -17.81
C ARG A 44 7.30 13.73 -16.60
N LEU A 45 6.79 13.56 -15.38
CA LEU A 45 7.56 13.82 -14.15
C LEU A 45 8.58 12.71 -13.85
N GLY A 46 8.68 11.67 -14.68
CA GLY A 46 9.67 10.60 -14.57
C GLY A 46 9.28 9.53 -13.54
N ASP A 47 10.31 8.92 -12.92
CA ASP A 47 10.18 7.87 -11.90
C ASP A 47 9.46 8.37 -10.65
N SER A 48 8.13 8.28 -10.68
CA SER A 48 7.25 8.84 -9.67
C SER A 48 6.21 7.82 -9.24
N VAL A 49 5.70 8.00 -8.02
CA VAL A 49 4.54 7.26 -7.52
C VAL A 49 3.29 8.06 -7.88
N LEU A 50 2.38 7.46 -8.64
CA LEU A 50 1.10 8.07 -8.99
C LEU A 50 0.02 7.59 -8.03
N ILE A 51 -0.55 8.50 -7.25
CA ILE A 51 -1.66 8.21 -6.34
C ILE A 51 -2.91 8.92 -6.83
N ILE A 52 -3.88 8.14 -7.24
CA ILE A 52 -5.16 8.60 -7.79
C ILE A 52 -6.20 8.50 -6.70
N GLY A 53 -6.89 9.62 -6.43
CA GLY A 53 -7.90 9.67 -5.39
C GLY A 53 -8.99 8.64 -5.61
N GLU A 54 -9.61 8.65 -6.79
CA GLU A 54 -10.63 7.68 -7.18
C GLU A 54 -10.75 7.65 -8.71
N VAL A 55 -10.86 6.45 -9.29
CA VAL A 55 -11.11 6.24 -10.72
C VAL A 55 -12.61 6.06 -10.92
N ARG A 56 -13.24 6.91 -11.74
CA ARG A 56 -14.71 6.94 -11.91
C ARG A 56 -15.18 6.97 -13.35
N SER A 57 -14.37 7.42 -14.30
CA SER A 57 -14.80 7.62 -15.68
C SER A 57 -13.69 7.31 -16.69
N VAL A 58 -13.74 7.97 -17.84
CA VAL A 58 -12.91 7.70 -19.03
C VAL A 58 -11.41 7.79 -18.79
N GLU A 59 -10.96 8.45 -17.72
CA GLU A 59 -9.56 8.50 -17.30
C GLU A 59 -8.98 7.12 -16.99
N ALA A 60 -9.83 6.14 -16.64
CA ALA A 60 -9.42 4.76 -16.42
C ALA A 60 -8.73 4.16 -17.64
N LYS A 61 -9.29 4.39 -18.84
CA LYS A 61 -8.72 3.83 -20.07
C LYS A 61 -7.32 4.37 -20.33
N THR A 62 -7.15 5.69 -20.29
CA THR A 62 -5.83 6.30 -20.47
C THR A 62 -4.84 5.86 -19.39
N LEU A 63 -5.28 5.72 -18.14
CA LEU A 63 -4.44 5.24 -17.04
C LEU A 63 -3.93 3.83 -17.30
N PHE A 64 -4.84 2.90 -17.58
CA PHE A 64 -4.51 1.50 -17.77
C PHE A 64 -3.70 1.27 -19.05
N GLU A 65 -3.98 2.02 -20.12
CA GLU A 65 -3.14 2.04 -21.33
C GLU A 65 -1.72 2.50 -21.01
N ALA A 66 -1.57 3.61 -20.28
CA ALA A 66 -0.27 4.12 -19.87
C ALA A 66 0.49 3.13 -18.98
N MET A 67 -0.21 2.45 -18.06
CA MET A 67 0.39 1.42 -17.19
C MET A 67 0.87 0.23 -18.02
N SER A 68 0.08 -0.20 -19.00
CA SER A 68 0.37 -1.37 -19.84
C SER A 68 1.63 -1.21 -20.69
N ILE A 69 1.88 0.00 -21.19
CA ILE A 69 3.07 0.31 -21.99
C ILE A 69 4.28 0.72 -21.14
N GLY A 70 4.16 0.68 -19.80
CA GLY A 70 5.23 1.08 -18.88
C GLY A 70 5.53 2.58 -18.86
N ALA A 71 4.58 3.42 -19.26
CA ALA A 71 4.74 4.88 -19.29
C ALA A 71 4.46 5.55 -17.93
N VAL A 72 3.84 4.83 -16.99
CA VAL A 72 3.63 5.32 -15.62
C VAL A 72 4.78 4.84 -14.73
N GLY A 73 5.23 5.72 -13.83
CA GLY A 73 6.36 5.46 -12.94
C GLY A 73 6.18 4.24 -12.04
N ASN A 74 7.20 3.98 -11.21
CA ASN A 74 7.41 2.71 -10.49
C ASN A 74 6.21 2.15 -9.71
N VAL A 75 5.28 2.99 -9.23
CA VAL A 75 4.07 2.54 -8.50
C VAL A 75 2.87 3.40 -8.86
N VAL A 76 1.74 2.74 -9.16
CA VAL A 76 0.44 3.38 -9.35
C VAL A 76 -0.54 2.83 -8.32
N MET A 77 -1.23 3.71 -7.60
CA MET A 77 -2.28 3.35 -6.66
C MET A 77 -3.51 4.20 -6.92
N GLY A 78 -4.68 3.59 -6.84
CA GLY A 78 -5.96 4.27 -6.99
C GLY A 78 -7.03 3.63 -6.10
N THR A 79 -8.14 4.34 -5.91
CA THR A 79 -9.34 3.72 -5.35
C THR A 79 -10.41 3.59 -6.43
N ILE A 80 -11.20 2.53 -6.32
CA ILE A 80 -12.38 2.31 -7.14
C ILE A 80 -13.41 1.58 -6.28
N HIS A 81 -14.68 1.81 -6.57
CA HIS A 81 -15.77 1.11 -5.91
C HIS A 81 -15.87 -0.34 -6.42
N GLY A 82 -15.60 -1.30 -5.53
CA GLY A 82 -15.77 -2.73 -5.75
C GLY A 82 -15.88 -3.49 -4.43
N GLU A 83 -16.52 -4.66 -4.45
CA GLU A 83 -16.79 -5.53 -3.30
C GLU A 83 -15.92 -6.80 -3.27
N SER A 84 -15.21 -7.08 -4.37
CA SER A 84 -14.26 -8.19 -4.57
C SER A 84 -13.25 -7.83 -5.66
N ALA A 85 -12.15 -8.58 -5.80
CA ALA A 85 -11.24 -8.43 -6.93
C ALA A 85 -11.95 -8.57 -8.29
N TYR A 86 -12.90 -9.51 -8.42
CA TYR A 86 -13.70 -9.68 -9.64
C TYR A 86 -14.54 -8.45 -9.95
N SER A 87 -15.26 -7.90 -8.97
CA SER A 87 -16.08 -6.69 -9.19
C SER A 87 -15.24 -5.47 -9.58
N ILE A 88 -13.97 -5.41 -9.14
CA ILE A 88 -13.04 -4.36 -9.55
C ILE A 88 -12.67 -4.56 -11.02
N TRP A 89 -12.35 -5.80 -11.43
CA TRP A 89 -12.11 -6.12 -12.84
C TRP A 89 -13.33 -5.81 -13.71
N ASP A 90 -14.51 -6.29 -13.35
CA ASP A 90 -15.76 -6.11 -14.08
C ASP A 90 -16.06 -4.62 -14.29
N ARG A 91 -15.92 -3.81 -13.23
CA ARG A 91 -16.10 -2.36 -13.35
C ARG A 91 -15.06 -1.68 -14.24
N ILE A 92 -13.80 -2.09 -14.18
CA ILE A 92 -12.76 -1.44 -14.98
C ILE A 92 -12.88 -1.87 -16.45
N VAL A 93 -13.13 -3.14 -16.71
CA VAL A 93 -13.14 -3.71 -18.05
C VAL A 93 -14.49 -3.51 -18.72
N ASN A 94 -15.58 -3.94 -18.08
CA ASN A 94 -16.91 -3.95 -18.69
C ASN A 94 -17.62 -2.61 -18.54
N ASP A 95 -17.58 -1.94 -17.38
CA ASP A 95 -18.26 -0.64 -17.22
C ASP A 95 -17.46 0.52 -17.84
N LEU A 96 -16.15 0.58 -17.58
CA LEU A 96 -15.28 1.69 -18.02
C LEU A 96 -14.63 1.45 -19.39
N GLY A 97 -14.80 0.26 -19.97
CA GLY A 97 -14.32 -0.08 -21.31
C GLY A 97 -12.78 -0.16 -21.43
N VAL A 98 -12.09 -0.47 -20.34
CA VAL A 98 -10.65 -0.74 -20.37
C VAL A 98 -10.42 -2.12 -20.97
N PRO A 99 -9.49 -2.29 -21.93
CA PRO A 99 -9.19 -3.63 -22.45
C PRO A 99 -8.74 -4.59 -21.35
N THR A 100 -9.21 -5.83 -21.38
CA THR A 100 -8.83 -6.89 -20.43
C THR A 100 -7.31 -7.05 -20.32
N THR A 101 -6.62 -6.99 -21.46
CA THR A 101 -5.15 -7.05 -21.53
C THR A 101 -4.49 -5.89 -20.79
N SER A 102 -5.12 -4.72 -20.76
CA SER A 102 -4.62 -3.57 -20.01
C SER A 102 -4.83 -3.70 -18.51
N PHE A 103 -5.93 -4.33 -18.07
CA PHE A 103 -6.16 -4.59 -16.65
C PHE A 103 -5.05 -5.46 -16.01
N LYS A 104 -4.42 -6.35 -16.80
CA LYS A 104 -3.27 -7.15 -16.33
C LYS A 104 -2.08 -6.31 -15.85
N ALA A 105 -2.02 -5.01 -16.14
CA ALA A 105 -1.03 -4.11 -15.56
C ALA A 105 -1.22 -3.89 -14.04
N THR A 106 -2.41 -4.16 -13.50
CA THR A 106 -2.66 -4.17 -12.05
C THR A 106 -1.96 -5.36 -11.40
N ASP A 107 -1.17 -5.14 -10.35
CA ASP A 107 -0.54 -6.21 -9.58
C ASP A 107 -1.44 -6.74 -8.45
N PHE A 108 -2.14 -5.86 -7.74
CA PHE A 108 -2.97 -6.22 -6.59
C PHE A 108 -4.30 -5.48 -6.57
N ALA A 109 -5.34 -6.20 -6.15
CA ALA A 109 -6.63 -5.66 -5.72
C ALA A 109 -6.75 -5.81 -4.19
N ILE A 110 -6.99 -4.71 -3.49
CA ILE A 110 -7.17 -4.68 -2.03
C ILE A 110 -8.58 -4.18 -1.75
N VAL A 111 -9.40 -5.01 -1.11
CA VAL A 111 -10.81 -4.69 -0.86
C VAL A 111 -11.01 -4.38 0.61
N GLY A 112 -11.64 -3.25 0.90
CA GLY A 112 -12.00 -2.84 2.25
C GLY A 112 -13.47 -2.51 2.38
N THR A 113 -14.14 -3.06 3.40
CA THR A 113 -15.57 -2.86 3.63
C THR A 113 -15.89 -2.47 5.07
N GLN A 114 -17.14 -2.04 5.31
CA GLN A 114 -17.69 -1.82 6.64
C GLN A 114 -18.37 -3.11 7.11
N ILE A 115 -17.88 -3.67 8.22
CA ILE A 115 -18.42 -4.87 8.84
C ILE A 115 -19.23 -4.49 10.08
N ARG A 116 -20.38 -5.15 10.24
CA ARG A 116 -21.18 -5.14 11.47
C ARG A 116 -21.06 -6.48 12.17
N PHE A 117 -20.16 -6.57 13.14
CA PHE A 117 -19.97 -7.81 13.89
C PHE A 117 -21.25 -8.22 14.60
N LYS A 118 -21.67 -9.47 14.44
CA LYS A 118 -22.81 -10.10 15.13
C LYS A 118 -24.09 -9.25 15.10
N GLY A 119 -24.33 -8.52 14.01
CA GLY A 119 -25.51 -7.64 13.86
C GLY A 119 -25.49 -6.36 14.70
N THR A 120 -24.36 -6.01 15.33
CA THR A 120 -24.24 -4.78 16.12
C THR A 120 -24.43 -3.52 15.27
N LEU A 121 -24.89 -2.44 15.89
CA LEU A 121 -24.99 -1.13 15.25
C LEU A 121 -23.61 -0.48 14.98
N LYS A 122 -22.58 -0.93 15.71
CA LYS A 122 -21.22 -0.43 15.54
C LYS A 122 -20.65 -0.97 14.23
N ARG A 123 -20.19 -0.06 13.39
CA ARG A 123 -19.48 -0.40 12.15
C ARG A 123 -17.98 -0.35 12.40
N ALA A 124 -17.28 -1.35 11.91
CA ALA A 124 -15.83 -1.38 11.86
C ALA A 124 -15.37 -1.48 10.42
N ARG A 125 -14.37 -0.71 10.01
CA ARG A 125 -13.76 -0.85 8.69
C ARG A 125 -12.68 -1.92 8.76
N ARG A 126 -12.66 -2.83 7.78
CA ARG A 126 -11.70 -3.92 7.65
C ARG A 126 -11.28 -4.06 6.19
N ILE A 127 -10.02 -4.40 5.98
CA ILE A 127 -9.59 -5.03 4.73
C ILE A 127 -10.15 -6.45 4.78
N ILE A 128 -10.83 -6.87 3.72
CA ILE A 128 -11.47 -8.18 3.65
C ILE A 128 -10.77 -9.14 2.69
N GLU A 129 -10.05 -8.60 1.73
CA GLU A 129 -9.43 -9.36 0.65
C GLU A 129 -8.17 -8.61 0.18
N ILE A 130 -7.08 -9.36 0.01
CA ILE A 130 -5.89 -8.92 -0.72
C ILE A 130 -5.60 -9.98 -1.77
N THR A 131 -5.71 -9.61 -3.04
CA THR A 131 -5.65 -10.52 -4.17
C THR A 131 -4.62 -10.03 -5.18
N GLU A 132 -3.70 -10.91 -5.56
CA GLU A 132 -2.78 -10.69 -6.67
C GLU A 132 -3.49 -11.00 -7.99
N VAL A 133 -3.28 -10.15 -8.98
CA VAL A 133 -3.76 -10.37 -10.35
C VAL A 133 -2.63 -11.04 -11.14
N LEU A 134 -2.78 -12.34 -11.39
CA LEU A 134 -1.86 -13.15 -12.20
C LEU A 134 -1.92 -12.72 -13.67
N LYS A 135 -0.99 -13.18 -14.52
CA LYS A 135 -0.89 -12.67 -15.91
C LYS A 135 -1.27 -13.68 -17.00
N HIS A 136 -1.50 -14.96 -16.66
CA HIS A 136 -1.70 -16.06 -17.62
C HIS A 136 -3.08 -16.14 -18.29
N TRP A 137 -4.15 -15.72 -17.60
CA TRP A 137 -5.56 -15.71 -18.07
C TRP A 137 -5.78 -14.74 -19.22
N ASN A 138 -6.83 -14.81 -20.03
CA ASN A 138 -7.00 -13.89 -21.19
C ASN A 138 -8.29 -13.08 -21.19
N ASP A 139 -9.40 -13.69 -20.82
CA ASP A 139 -10.74 -13.16 -20.97
C ASP A 139 -11.40 -12.93 -19.60
N ASP A 140 -11.62 -13.99 -18.81
CA ASP A 140 -12.25 -13.90 -17.49
C ASP A 140 -11.27 -14.38 -16.39
N PRO A 141 -10.83 -13.48 -15.48
CA PRO A 141 -9.83 -13.82 -14.47
C PRO A 141 -10.37 -14.74 -13.36
N GLU A 142 -11.68 -14.82 -13.14
CA GLU A 142 -12.23 -15.74 -12.13
C GLU A 142 -12.34 -17.16 -12.70
N GLU A 143 -12.84 -17.31 -13.93
CA GLU A 143 -12.97 -18.61 -14.59
C GLU A 143 -11.60 -19.24 -14.93
N GLU A 144 -10.62 -18.43 -15.31
CA GLU A 144 -9.28 -18.88 -15.71
C GLU A 144 -8.27 -18.91 -14.55
N GLY A 145 -8.71 -18.65 -13.33
CA GLY A 145 -7.85 -18.65 -12.14
C GLY A 145 -6.80 -17.54 -12.14
N GLY A 146 -7.10 -16.39 -12.76
CA GLY A 146 -6.29 -15.18 -12.81
C GLY A 146 -6.16 -14.40 -11.51
N PHE A 147 -6.89 -14.78 -10.46
CA PHE A 147 -6.80 -14.19 -9.14
C PHE A 147 -6.15 -15.14 -8.12
N LEU A 148 -5.08 -14.66 -7.48
CA LEU A 148 -4.40 -15.37 -6.41
C LEU A 148 -4.60 -14.63 -5.09
N GLU A 149 -5.47 -15.15 -4.25
CA GLU A 149 -5.74 -14.56 -2.94
C GLU A 149 -4.55 -14.73 -2.00
N TRP A 150 -4.02 -13.62 -1.50
CA TRP A 150 -2.99 -13.61 -0.47
C TRP A 150 -3.59 -13.64 0.92
N MET A 151 -4.63 -12.84 1.15
CA MET A 151 -5.24 -12.72 2.46
C MET A 151 -6.76 -12.57 2.37
N ARG A 152 -7.47 -13.21 3.31
CA ARG A 152 -8.93 -13.08 3.46
C ARG A 152 -9.31 -12.88 4.91
N PHE A 153 -10.29 -12.02 5.14
CA PHE A 153 -10.75 -11.70 6.48
C PHE A 153 -11.75 -12.73 6.99
N ASP A 154 -11.51 -13.23 8.20
CA ASP A 154 -12.43 -14.05 8.95
C ASP A 154 -13.16 -13.19 10.00
N ALA A 155 -14.44 -12.93 9.74
CA ALA A 155 -15.29 -12.12 10.62
C ALA A 155 -15.60 -12.78 11.97
N ALA A 156 -15.47 -14.10 12.09
CA ALA A 156 -15.65 -14.80 13.36
C ALA A 156 -14.44 -14.59 14.29
N LYS A 157 -13.23 -14.53 13.70
CA LYS A 157 -11.98 -14.28 14.44
C LYS A 157 -11.58 -12.80 14.54
N ASP A 158 -12.22 -11.92 13.77
CA ASP A 158 -11.75 -10.54 13.54
C ASP A 158 -10.28 -10.50 13.12
N ASN A 159 -9.90 -11.39 12.19
CA ASN A 159 -8.53 -11.55 11.73
C ASN A 159 -8.43 -11.58 10.20
N LEU A 160 -7.33 -11.06 9.68
CA LEU A 160 -6.99 -11.18 8.26
C LEU A 160 -6.02 -12.36 8.10
N ASP A 161 -6.56 -13.50 7.64
CA ASP A 161 -5.82 -14.75 7.52
C ASP A 161 -4.93 -14.71 6.26
N LEU A 162 -3.66 -15.11 6.40
CA LEU A 162 -2.66 -15.16 5.33
C LEU A 162 -2.56 -16.57 4.74
N PHE A 163 -2.76 -16.70 3.43
CA PHE A 163 -2.65 -17.97 2.72
C PHE A 163 -1.21 -18.23 2.25
N GLN A 164 -0.35 -18.66 3.18
CA GLN A 164 1.08 -18.85 2.91
C GLN A 164 1.38 -19.79 1.72
N ASP A 165 0.55 -20.81 1.51
CA ASP A 165 0.73 -21.72 0.37
C ASP A 165 0.44 -21.06 -0.99
N ASN A 166 -0.45 -20.06 -1.02
CA ASN A 166 -0.69 -19.28 -2.24
C ASN A 166 0.53 -18.42 -2.59
N LEU A 167 1.25 -17.90 -1.60
CA LEU A 167 2.44 -17.06 -1.84
C LEU A 167 3.55 -17.80 -2.61
N LYS A 168 3.62 -19.14 -2.53
CA LYS A 168 4.55 -19.94 -3.35
C LYS A 168 4.22 -19.90 -4.85
N LYS A 169 2.96 -19.66 -5.18
CA LYS A 169 2.45 -19.55 -6.56
C LYS A 169 2.46 -18.11 -7.09
N SER A 170 2.81 -17.13 -6.25
CA SER A 170 2.82 -15.72 -6.62
C SER A 170 3.83 -15.41 -7.72
N GLU A 171 3.34 -14.89 -8.84
CA GLU A 171 4.17 -14.42 -9.94
C GLU A 171 4.96 -13.17 -9.53
N TRP A 172 4.36 -12.32 -8.69
CA TRP A 172 4.99 -11.13 -8.14
C TRP A 172 6.20 -11.46 -7.26
N ILE A 173 6.06 -12.43 -6.35
CA ILE A 173 7.17 -12.93 -5.52
C ILE A 173 8.29 -13.47 -6.43
N GLN A 174 7.95 -14.33 -7.39
CA GLN A 174 8.93 -14.90 -8.31
C GLN A 174 9.63 -13.82 -9.15
N LYS A 175 8.92 -12.78 -9.58
CA LYS A 175 9.49 -11.62 -10.27
C LYS A 175 10.53 -10.91 -9.40
N ILE A 176 10.24 -10.68 -8.12
CA ILE A 176 11.19 -10.05 -7.20
C ILE A 176 12.40 -10.94 -6.96
N GLN A 177 12.20 -12.24 -6.74
CA GLN A 177 13.30 -13.19 -6.58
C GLN A 177 14.26 -13.14 -7.77
N ARG A 178 13.73 -13.16 -9.00
CA ARG A 178 14.54 -13.05 -10.22
C ARG A 178 15.25 -11.70 -10.33
N ASN A 179 14.54 -10.59 -10.09
CA ASN A 179 15.10 -9.25 -10.26
C ASN A 179 16.14 -8.88 -9.19
N ARG A 180 16.03 -9.45 -7.99
CA ARG A 180 16.92 -9.14 -6.85
C ARG A 180 17.89 -10.26 -6.49
N GLY A 181 17.80 -11.42 -7.14
CA GLY A 181 18.63 -12.59 -6.82
C GLY A 181 18.35 -13.18 -5.43
N LEU A 182 17.13 -13.06 -4.91
CA LEU A 182 16.76 -13.50 -3.56
C LEU A 182 16.11 -14.88 -3.56
N LYS A 183 16.38 -15.69 -2.52
CA LYS A 183 15.63 -16.91 -2.22
C LYS A 183 14.29 -16.57 -1.57
N PHE A 184 13.33 -17.49 -1.70
CA PHE A 184 12.00 -17.32 -1.11
C PHE A 184 12.08 -17.15 0.41
N GLU A 185 12.95 -17.92 1.07
CA GLU A 185 13.16 -17.83 2.52
C GLU A 185 13.71 -16.47 2.96
N GLU A 186 14.63 -15.88 2.21
CA GLU A 186 15.19 -14.56 2.52
C GLU A 186 14.10 -13.48 2.41
N MET A 187 13.34 -13.50 1.32
CA MET A 187 12.22 -12.60 1.12
C MET A 187 11.11 -12.80 2.17
N TRP A 188 10.81 -14.05 2.54
CA TRP A 188 9.83 -14.38 3.57
C TRP A 188 10.26 -13.84 4.93
N ASN A 189 11.52 -14.06 5.32
CA ASN A 189 12.08 -13.54 6.56
C ASN A 189 12.02 -12.01 6.59
N GLU A 190 12.33 -11.35 5.48
CA GLU A 190 12.22 -9.89 5.36
C GLU A 190 10.76 -9.42 5.50
N MET A 191 9.82 -10.05 4.80
CA MET A 191 8.38 -9.72 4.87
C MET A 191 7.83 -9.85 6.29
N ILE A 192 8.09 -10.98 6.96
CA ILE A 192 7.67 -11.21 8.34
C ILE A 192 8.31 -10.18 9.27
N SER A 193 9.60 -9.89 9.09
CA SER A 193 10.31 -8.95 9.95
C SER A 193 9.80 -7.52 9.78
N ARG A 194 9.48 -7.10 8.56
CA ARG A 194 8.79 -5.82 8.30
C ARG A 194 7.41 -5.79 8.96
N GLY A 195 6.65 -6.88 8.93
CA GLY A 195 5.39 -7.01 9.66
C GLY A 195 5.58 -6.83 11.18
N GLU A 196 6.58 -7.51 11.75
CA GLU A 196 6.95 -7.42 13.17
C GLU A 196 7.33 -5.98 13.58
N THR A 197 8.04 -5.22 12.73
CA THR A 197 8.32 -3.81 13.03
C THR A 197 7.03 -3.00 13.20
N LYS A 198 6.03 -3.21 12.34
CA LYS A 198 4.75 -2.49 12.42
C LYS A 198 3.93 -2.93 13.64
N ASN A 199 3.87 -4.23 13.90
CA ASN A 199 3.19 -4.75 15.08
C ASN A 199 3.82 -4.18 16.38
N TYR A 200 5.15 -4.14 16.46
CA TYR A 200 5.84 -3.58 17.62
C TYR A 200 5.51 -2.11 17.88
N LEU A 201 5.40 -1.29 16.84
CA LEU A 201 4.97 0.11 17.00
C LEU A 201 3.56 0.21 17.58
N VAL A 202 2.64 -0.69 17.18
CA VAL A 202 1.28 -0.74 17.73
C VAL A 202 1.29 -1.15 19.20
N GLU A 203 2.09 -2.16 19.56
CA GLU A 203 2.28 -2.60 20.95
C GLU A 203 2.80 -1.46 21.83
N LEU A 204 3.85 -0.77 21.39
CA LEU A 204 4.43 0.38 22.10
C LEU A 204 3.44 1.55 22.21
N LYS A 205 2.72 1.86 21.13
CA LYS A 205 1.67 2.88 21.11
C LYS A 205 0.62 2.59 22.18
N ASN A 206 0.21 1.34 22.35
CA ASN A 206 -0.77 0.95 23.36
C ASN A 206 -0.15 0.97 24.77
N LYS A 207 1.01 0.33 24.96
CA LYS A 207 1.74 0.25 26.24
C LYS A 207 2.00 1.62 26.84
N TYR A 208 2.49 2.56 26.04
CA TYR A 208 2.84 3.91 26.51
C TYR A 208 1.74 4.94 26.23
N SER A 209 0.61 4.56 25.61
CA SER A 209 -0.48 5.46 25.23
C SER A 209 0.00 6.67 24.40
N VAL A 210 0.77 6.41 23.35
CA VAL A 210 1.38 7.42 22.46
C VAL A 210 0.89 7.24 21.02
N PRO A 211 -0.35 7.65 20.68
CA PRO A 211 -0.91 7.45 19.34
C PRO A 211 -0.04 8.06 18.22
N ARG A 212 0.64 9.18 18.52
CA ARG A 212 1.56 9.86 17.61
C ARG A 212 2.71 8.98 17.12
N LEU A 213 3.06 7.90 17.83
CA LEU A 213 4.08 6.94 17.37
C LEU A 213 3.72 6.27 16.03
N LEU A 214 2.42 6.18 15.73
CA LEU A 214 1.92 5.62 14.47
C LEU A 214 1.76 6.66 13.36
N GLU A 215 1.95 7.95 13.67
CA GLU A 215 1.88 9.03 12.67
C GLU A 215 3.11 9.00 11.75
N ALA A 216 3.00 9.69 10.61
CA ALA A 216 4.01 9.60 9.55
C ALA A 216 5.40 10.08 10.00
N ASP A 217 5.48 11.10 10.87
CA ASP A 217 6.73 11.63 11.40
C ASP A 217 7.54 10.59 12.18
N TYR A 218 6.89 9.69 12.92
CA TYR A 218 7.57 8.62 13.66
C TYR A 218 7.68 7.32 12.88
N SER A 219 6.62 6.90 12.19
CA SER A 219 6.60 5.64 11.46
C SER A 219 7.59 5.62 10.29
N VAL A 220 7.83 6.76 9.63
CA VAL A 220 8.88 6.91 8.60
C VAL A 220 10.28 6.83 9.22
N ARG A 221 10.53 7.53 10.33
CA ARG A 221 11.82 7.44 11.05
C ARG A 221 12.12 6.01 11.49
N ALA A 222 11.12 5.31 12.02
CA ALA A 222 11.24 3.93 12.47
C ALA A 222 11.57 2.99 11.30
N HIS A 223 10.88 3.14 10.16
CA HIS A 223 11.14 2.37 8.95
C HIS A 223 12.54 2.65 8.37
N ASN A 224 12.91 3.92 8.20
CA ASN A 224 14.21 4.31 7.67
C ASN A 224 15.34 3.78 8.55
N LYS A 225 15.17 3.80 9.88
CA LYS A 225 16.18 3.25 10.78
C LYS A 225 16.36 1.74 10.58
N TYR A 226 15.27 0.99 10.42
CA TYR A 226 15.34 -0.44 10.15
C TYR A 226 16.11 -0.71 8.85
N ALA A 227 15.76 0.00 7.77
CA ALA A 227 16.42 -0.13 6.47
C ALA A 227 17.92 0.23 6.52
N LEU A 228 18.30 1.28 7.25
CA LEU A 228 19.71 1.64 7.44
C LEU A 228 20.50 0.59 8.23
N MET A 229 19.89 0.00 9.25
CA MET A 229 20.52 -1.08 10.01
C MET A 229 20.61 -2.37 9.18
N GLU A 230 19.62 -2.64 8.34
CA GLU A 230 19.61 -3.75 7.38
C GLU A 230 20.76 -3.62 6.36
N GLU A 231 20.88 -2.45 5.73
CA GLU A 231 21.95 -2.16 4.76
C GLU A 231 23.33 -2.34 5.39
N LYS A 232 23.51 -1.81 6.60
CA LYS A 232 24.76 -1.95 7.35
C LYS A 232 25.12 -3.42 7.60
N GLN A 233 24.17 -4.26 8.03
CA GLN A 233 24.43 -5.69 8.22
C GLN A 233 24.77 -6.39 6.90
N ARG A 234 24.11 -5.99 5.81
CA ARG A 234 24.37 -6.54 4.47
C ARG A 234 25.78 -6.20 3.99
N GLU A 235 26.24 -4.97 4.20
CA GLU A 235 27.60 -4.54 3.89
C GLU A 235 28.66 -5.28 4.74
N GLU A 236 28.40 -5.46 6.04
CA GLU A 236 29.35 -6.07 6.98
C GLU A 236 29.44 -7.60 6.85
N HIS A 237 28.31 -8.28 6.61
CA HIS A 237 28.21 -9.75 6.70
C HIS A 237 27.77 -10.44 5.39
N GLY A 238 27.45 -9.67 4.34
CA GLY A 238 26.91 -10.20 3.08
C GLY A 238 25.50 -10.78 3.18
N SER A 239 24.88 -10.73 4.36
CA SER A 239 23.54 -11.26 4.65
C SER A 239 22.93 -10.53 5.84
N VAL A 240 21.62 -10.66 6.04
CA VAL A 240 20.88 -9.99 7.12
C VAL A 240 20.33 -11.02 8.09
N ASN A 241 20.67 -10.89 9.37
CA ASN A 241 20.02 -11.65 10.43
C ASN A 241 18.87 -10.82 11.01
N HIS A 242 17.68 -10.97 10.41
CA HIS A 242 16.53 -10.16 10.79
C HIS A 242 16.11 -10.31 12.26
N LYS A 243 16.41 -11.43 12.92
CA LYS A 243 16.09 -11.64 14.35
C LYS A 243 16.94 -10.72 15.25
N GLU A 244 18.24 -10.66 15.00
CA GLU A 244 19.15 -9.78 15.75
C GLU A 244 18.91 -8.31 15.39
N LEU A 245 18.72 -8.04 14.10
CA LEU A 245 18.37 -6.71 13.60
C LEU A 245 17.11 -6.15 14.28
N LEU A 246 16.05 -6.97 14.39
CA LEU A 246 14.82 -6.58 15.09
C LEU A 246 15.09 -6.28 16.56
N LYS A 247 15.91 -7.08 17.25
CA LYS A 247 16.23 -6.84 18.67
C LYS A 247 16.92 -5.49 18.87
N GLU A 248 17.91 -5.18 18.04
CA GLU A 248 18.61 -3.89 18.09
C GLU A 248 17.70 -2.72 17.73
N TRP A 249 16.89 -2.89 16.68
CA TRP A 249 15.94 -1.88 16.25
C TRP A 249 14.87 -1.60 17.31
N ARG A 250 14.31 -2.64 17.97
CA ARG A 250 13.32 -2.49 19.05
C ARG A 250 13.87 -1.65 20.20
N LYS A 251 15.12 -1.94 20.62
CA LYS A 251 15.82 -1.15 21.64
C LYS A 251 15.95 0.31 21.20
N TRP A 252 16.38 0.55 19.97
CA TRP A 252 16.50 1.91 19.45
C TRP A 252 15.15 2.65 19.43
N VAL A 253 14.05 2.01 19.01
CA VAL A 253 12.72 2.64 18.98
C VAL A 253 12.28 3.08 20.38
N GLU A 254 12.51 2.26 21.40
CA GLU A 254 12.16 2.63 22.78
C GLU A 254 13.04 3.76 23.33
N GLU A 255 14.35 3.66 23.13
CA GLU A 255 15.32 4.63 23.66
C GLU A 255 15.26 5.99 22.95
N SER A 256 14.78 6.02 21.71
CA SER A 256 14.66 7.24 20.91
C SER A 256 13.21 7.71 20.78
N LEU A 257 12.40 7.05 19.93
CA LEU A 257 11.09 7.52 19.52
C LEU A 257 10.08 7.53 20.68
N VAL A 258 10.02 6.45 21.46
CA VAL A 258 9.10 6.38 22.60
C VAL A 258 9.53 7.35 23.69
N ARG A 259 10.82 7.39 24.03
CA ARG A 259 11.35 8.31 25.04
C ARG A 259 11.04 9.77 24.71
N GLU A 260 11.25 10.17 23.46
CA GLU A 260 10.91 11.50 22.92
C GLU A 260 9.42 11.81 23.15
N LEU A 261 8.52 10.93 22.69
CA LEU A 261 7.07 11.13 22.83
C LEU A 261 6.56 11.10 24.28
N VAL A 262 7.17 10.29 25.14
CA VAL A 262 6.79 10.23 26.56
C VAL A 262 7.25 11.49 27.29
N ALA A 263 8.43 12.02 26.97
CA ALA A 263 8.94 13.28 27.53
C ALA A 263 8.11 14.49 27.09
N GLU A 264 7.55 14.47 25.88
CA GLU A 264 6.65 15.51 25.36
C GLU A 264 5.25 15.49 26.00
N LYS A 265 4.85 14.41 26.70
CA LYS A 265 3.56 14.40 27.38
C LYS A 265 3.57 15.50 28.43
N PRO A 266 2.61 16.44 28.40
CA PRO A 266 2.49 17.39 29.49
C PRO A 266 2.38 16.58 30.78
N SER A 267 3.20 16.91 31.78
CA SER A 267 3.03 16.34 33.11
C SER A 267 1.56 16.53 33.45
N LYS A 268 0.84 15.45 33.74
CA LYS A 268 -0.53 15.57 34.25
C LYS A 268 -0.45 16.42 35.52
N GLY A 269 -0.65 17.72 35.34
CA GLY A 269 -0.67 18.72 36.39
C GLY A 269 -1.86 18.43 37.28
N LYS A 270 -1.59 18.58 38.58
CA LYS A 270 -2.46 18.40 39.73
C LYS A 270 -3.85 18.99 39.57
#